data_AF-W1YAB3-F1
#
_entry.id   AF-W1YAB3-F1
#
_cell.length_a   1.000
_cell.length_b   1.000
_cell.length_c   1.000
_cell.angle_alpha   90.00
_cell.angle_beta   90.00
_cell.angle_gamma   90.00
#
_symmetry.space_group_name_H-M   'P 1'
#
loop_
_entity.id
_entity.type
_entity.pdbx_description
1 polymer ?
#
loop_
_entity_poly.entity_id
_entity_poly.type
_entity_poly.pdbx_seq_one_letter_code
_entity_poly.pdbx_strand_id
1 'polypeptide(L)' 'DAPDLDLFHPAEVSPDEAIELAARAEQAALQADKRITNTEGGSFNSHYGVKVFGNSHGMLQGYCSTRHSLS' A
#
# COMPACT_ATOMS: atom_id res chain seq x y z
N ASP A 1 -18.24 1.88 22.50
CA ASP A 1 -17.89 1.55 21.11
C ASP A 1 -16.50 2.06 20.78
N ALA A 2 -15.78 1.36 19.89
CA ALA A 2 -14.51 1.85 19.37
C ALA A 2 -14.75 3.07 18.46
N PRO A 3 -13.84 4.06 18.47
CA PRO A 3 -13.94 5.22 17.59
C PRO A 3 -13.75 4.81 16.14
N ASP A 4 -14.52 5.42 15.24
CA ASP A 4 -14.26 5.33 13.81
C ASP A 4 -13.02 6.18 13.48
N LEU A 5 -12.00 5.51 12.94
CA LEU A 5 -10.71 6.11 12.64
C LEU A 5 -10.55 6.38 11.13
N ASP A 6 -11.56 6.07 10.31
CA ASP A 6 -11.55 6.25 8.86
C ASP A 6 -10.26 5.71 8.22
N LEU A 7 -9.94 4.43 8.48
CA LEU A 7 -8.68 3.81 8.05
C LEU A 7 -8.78 3.02 6.73
N PHE A 8 -9.98 2.95 6.15
CA PHE A 8 -10.27 2.03 5.04
C PHE A 8 -10.56 2.81 3.75
N HIS A 9 -9.54 2.90 2.90
CA HIS A 9 -9.58 3.55 1.60
C HIS A 9 -9.13 2.57 0.50
N PRO A 10 -10.04 1.67 0.07
CA PRO A 10 -9.72 0.70 -0.97
C PRO A 10 -9.45 1.41 -2.30
N ALA A 11 -8.51 0.86 -3.05
CA ALA A 11 -8.26 1.26 -4.42
C ALA A 11 -8.30 -0.01 -5.28
N GLU A 12 -9.16 -0.02 -6.30
CA GLU A 12 -9.11 -1.03 -7.35
C GLU A 12 -7.96 -0.67 -8.28
N VAL A 13 -6.81 -1.31 -8.06
CA VAL A 13 -5.63 -1.18 -8.91
C VAL A 13 -5.42 -2.52 -9.59
N SER A 14 -5.56 -2.54 -10.90
CA SER A 14 -5.25 -3.72 -11.71
C SER A 14 -3.74 -4.03 -11.69
N PRO A 15 -3.33 -5.27 -11.96
CA PRO A 15 -1.92 -5.61 -12.09
C PRO A 15 -1.17 -4.73 -13.10
N ASP A 16 -1.82 -4.38 -14.22
CA ASP A 16 -1.22 -3.55 -15.26
C ASP A 16 -1.00 -2.10 -14.79
N GLU A 17 -1.97 -1.53 -14.07
CA GLU A 17 -1.82 -0.19 -13.46
C GLU A 17 -0.73 -0.18 -12.39
N ALA A 18 -0.62 -1.24 -11.59
CA ALA A 18 0.44 -1.39 -10.60
C ALA A 18 1.84 -1.47 -11.25
N ILE A 19 1.98 -2.21 -12.35
CA ILE A 19 3.21 -2.29 -13.14
C ILE A 19 3.58 -0.92 -13.70
N GLU A 20 2.61 -0.21 -14.29
CA GLU A 20 2.83 1.12 -14.86
C GLU A 20 3.28 2.13 -13.79
N LEU A 21 2.68 2.09 -12.59
CA LEU A 21 3.08 2.95 -11.47
C LEU A 21 4.53 2.69 -11.03
N ALA A 22 4.90 1.42 -10.88
CA ALA A 22 6.25 1.01 -10.51
C ALA A 22 7.28 1.40 -11.60
N ALA A 23 6.96 1.12 -12.87
CA ALA A 23 7.83 1.44 -14.00
C ALA A 23 8.05 2.95 -14.15
N ARG A 24 7.01 3.77 -13.95
CA ARG A 24 7.13 5.23 -13.99
C ARG A 24 8.07 5.78 -12.91
N ALA A 25 7.99 5.25 -11.69
CA ALA A 25 8.87 5.66 -10.60
C ALA A 25 10.33 5.34 -10.92
N GLU A 26 10.59 4.11 -11.38
CA GLU A 26 11.93 3.65 -11.75
C GLU A 26 12.51 4.44 -12.93
N GLN A 27 11.73 4.62 -14.01
CA GLN A 27 12.18 5.36 -15.19
C GLN A 27 12.51 6.81 -14.87
N ALA A 28 11.71 7.46 -14.01
CA ALA A 28 12.00 8.82 -13.56
C ALA A 28 13.33 8.90 -12.81
N ALA A 29 13.65 7.90 -11.97
CA ALA A 29 14.92 7.84 -11.28
C ALA A 29 16.10 7.59 -12.24
N LEU A 30 15.99 6.61 -13.14
CA LEU A 30 17.03 6.28 -14.12
C LEU A 30 17.36 7.46 -15.06
N GLN A 31 16.34 8.25 -15.42
CA GLN A 31 16.51 9.40 -16.30
C GLN A 31 17.02 10.66 -15.58
N ALA A 32 17.05 10.67 -14.24
CA ALA A 32 17.44 11.85 -13.47
C ALA A 32 18.93 12.19 -13.61
N ASP A 33 19.81 11.18 -13.70
CA ASP A 33 21.25 11.40 -13.79
C ASP A 33 21.98 10.27 -14.53
N LYS A 34 22.86 10.64 -15.46
CA LYS A 34 23.70 9.71 -16.25
C LYS A 34 24.62 8.80 -15.43
N ARG A 35 24.85 9.10 -14.15
CA ARG A 35 25.62 8.27 -13.23
C ARG A 35 24.83 7.04 -12.76
N ILE A 36 23.51 7.07 -12.89
CA ILE A 36 22.64 5.95 -12.55
C ILE A 36 22.68 4.97 -13.72
N THR A 37 23.45 3.90 -13.56
CA THR A 37 23.70 2.90 -14.62
C THR A 37 23.03 1.55 -14.35
N ASN A 38 22.39 1.39 -13.18
CA ASN A 38 21.70 0.17 -12.79
C ASN A 38 20.58 0.47 -11.77
N THR A 39 19.69 -0.49 -11.53
CA THR A 39 18.49 -0.36 -10.71
C THR A 39 18.08 -1.71 -10.12
N GLU A 40 17.45 -1.71 -8.95
CA GLU A 40 16.84 -2.89 -8.32
C GLU A 40 15.32 -3.00 -8.59
N GLY A 41 14.76 -2.11 -9.41
CA GLY A 41 13.34 -2.11 -9.77
C GLY A 41 12.50 -1.09 -9.01
N GLY A 42 11.42 -0.62 -9.64
CA GLY A 42 10.32 0.04 -8.94
C GLY A 42 9.38 -0.98 -8.30
N SER A 43 8.77 -0.63 -7.18
CA SER A 43 7.82 -1.50 -6.46
C SER A 43 6.57 -0.75 -6.05
N PHE A 44 5.41 -1.32 -6.37
CA PHE A 44 4.11 -0.85 -5.91
C PHE A 44 3.43 -1.94 -5.07
N ASN A 45 2.91 -1.57 -3.90
CA ASN A 45 2.20 -2.46 -2.99
C ASN A 45 0.86 -1.84 -2.61
N SER A 46 -0.23 -2.61 -2.71
CA SER A 46 -1.59 -2.23 -2.33
C SER A 46 -2.23 -3.39 -1.56
N HIS A 47 -2.62 -3.13 -0.31
CA HIS A 47 -3.21 -4.15 0.56
C HIS A 47 -4.37 -3.59 1.37
N TYR A 48 -5.35 -4.44 1.64
CA TYR A 48 -6.36 -4.20 2.66
C TYR A 48 -6.36 -5.36 3.67
N GLY A 49 -6.76 -5.06 4.90
CA GLY A 49 -6.80 -6.04 5.99
C GLY A 49 -7.89 -5.73 7.00
N VAL A 50 -8.43 -6.81 7.59
CA VAL A 50 -9.45 -6.75 8.65
C VAL A 50 -8.81 -7.29 9.93
N LYS A 51 -8.94 -6.55 11.02
CA LYS A 51 -8.46 -6.96 12.33
C LYS A 51 -9.63 -6.99 13.30
N VAL A 52 -9.73 -8.07 14.08
CA VAL A 52 -10.73 -8.23 15.13
C VAL A 52 -10.00 -8.65 16.40
N PHE A 53 -10.30 -7.98 17.50
CA PHE A 53 -9.76 -8.27 18.83
C PHE A 53 -10.92 -8.55 19.79
N GLY A 54 -10.78 -9.61 20.59
CA GLY A 54 -11.69 -9.89 21.68
C GLY A 54 -11.04 -10.54 22.88
N ASN A 55 -11.62 -10.35 24.06
CA ASN A 55 -11.12 -10.90 25.32
C ASN A 55 -12.27 -11.35 26.27
N SER A 56 -11.92 -12.03 27.35
CA SER A 56 -12.87 -12.56 28.35
C SER A 56 -13.59 -11.50 29.19
N HIS A 57 -13.16 -10.23 29.11
CA HIS A 57 -13.82 -9.10 29.78
C HIS A 57 -14.98 -8.53 28.95
N GLY A 58 -15.37 -9.19 27.86
CA GLY A 58 -16.49 -8.79 27.02
C GLY A 58 -16.12 -7.82 25.90
N MET A 59 -14.82 -7.53 25.69
CA MET A 59 -14.39 -6.74 24.54
C MET A 59 -14.47 -7.62 23.28
N LEU A 60 -15.09 -7.07 22.23
CA LEU A 60 -15.06 -7.63 20.88
C LEU A 60 -15.20 -6.47 19.89
N GLN A 61 -14.10 -6.03 19.29
CA GLN A 61 -14.06 -4.88 18.38
C GLN A 61 -13.18 -5.20 17.17
N GLY A 62 -13.50 -4.66 16.01
CA GLY A 62 -12.70 -4.84 14.80
C GLY A 62 -12.71 -3.60 13.92
N TYR A 63 -11.73 -3.54 13.03
CA TYR A 63 -11.59 -2.46 12.06
C TYR A 63 -10.97 -2.95 10.76
N CYS A 64 -11.31 -2.27 9.67
CA CYS A 64 -10.70 -2.45 8.37
C CYS A 64 -9.63 -1.37 8.16
N SER A 65 -8.56 -1.71 7.44
CA SER A 65 -7.52 -0.74 7.08
C SER A 65 -6.94 -1.02 5.70
N THR A 66 -6.50 0.02 5.00
CA THR A 66 -5.78 -0.09 3.72
C THR A 66 -4.39 0.51 3.81
N ARG A 67 -3.44 -0.05 3.06
CA ARG A 67 -2.08 0.46 2.96
C ARG A 67 -1.59 0.36 1.51
N HIS A 68 -1.14 1.50 0.98
CA HIS A 68 -0.59 1.63 -0.36
C HIS A 68 0.81 2.23 -0.26
N SER A 69 1.79 1.73 -1.02
CA SER A 69 3.15 2.27 -1.07
C SER A 69 3.79 2.10 -2.43
N LEU A 70 4.60 3.08 -2.83
CA LEU A 70 5.39 3.11 -4.06
C LEU A 70 6.84 3.45 -3.69
N SER A 71 7.80 2.68 -4.20
CA SER A 71 9.24 2.86 -3.99
C SER A 71 10.04 2.63 -5.25
#